data_AF-W6TSK4-F1
#
_entry.id   AF-W6TSK4-F1
#
_cell.length_a   1.000
_cell.length_b   1.000
_cell.length_c   1.000
_cell.angle_alpha   90.00
_cell.angle_beta   90.00
_cell.angle_gamma   90.00
#
_symmetry.space_group_name_H-M   'P 1'
#
loop_
_entity.id
_entity.type
_entity.pdbx_description
1 polymer ?
#
loop_
_entity_poly.entity_id
_entity_poly.type
_entity_poly.pdbx_seq_one_letter_code
_entity_poly.pdbx_strand_id
1 'polypeptide(L)'
;MIKLFVVGYPLDIQEAELIEIFSIHGMLHSVHLLTDKVTHRHKGFGFIEMVDQAGADRAIAAINGMVLKGRKISVKLADENRAEKPRTFKPNRFHSEEGQSNASSGEQFKNKRPRKLVSNTFRAEK
;
A
#
# COMPACT_ATOMS: atom_id res chain seq x y z
N MET A 1 -9.87 -22.78 -0.77
CA MET A 1 -10.55 -21.49 -0.51
C MET A 1 -9.63 -20.39 -0.98
N ILE A 2 -10.17 -19.37 -1.63
CA ILE A 2 -9.40 -18.30 -2.28
C ILE A 2 -9.60 -17.01 -1.52
N LYS A 3 -8.51 -16.44 -1.02
CA LYS A 3 -8.55 -15.21 -0.25
C LYS A 3 -8.36 -14.01 -1.16
N LEU A 4 -9.24 -13.04 -0.99
CA LEU A 4 -9.23 -11.75 -1.68
C LEU A 4 -8.93 -10.65 -0.66
N PHE A 5 -8.11 -9.69 -1.07
CA PHE A 5 -7.77 -8.50 -0.33
C PHE A 5 -8.49 -7.31 -0.94
N VAL A 6 -9.32 -6.65 -0.14
CA VAL A 6 -10.12 -5.48 -0.54
C VAL A 6 -9.61 -4.24 0.17
N VAL A 7 -9.41 -3.15 -0.55
CA VAL A 7 -8.92 -1.86 -0.03
C VAL A 7 -9.71 -0.70 -0.61
N GLY A 8 -9.87 0.37 0.16
CA GLY A 8 -10.37 1.65 -0.32
C GLY A 8 -11.88 1.81 -0.22
N TYR A 9 -12.56 0.91 0.49
CA TYR A 9 -13.99 1.05 0.74
C TYR A 9 -14.30 2.13 1.81
N PRO A 10 -15.49 2.73 1.78
CA PRO A 10 -15.89 3.76 2.75
C PRO A 10 -15.99 3.19 4.17
N LEU A 11 -15.79 4.04 5.18
CA LEU A 11 -15.80 3.64 6.59
C LEU A 11 -17.17 3.11 7.05
N ASP A 12 -18.23 3.52 6.36
CA ASP A 12 -19.61 3.16 6.66
C ASP A 12 -20.02 1.81 6.08
N ILE A 13 -19.18 1.17 5.24
CA ILE A 13 -19.53 -0.12 4.66
C ILE A 13 -19.53 -1.20 5.74
N GLN A 14 -20.52 -2.07 5.69
CA GLN A 14 -20.65 -3.21 6.58
C GLN A 14 -20.29 -4.51 5.87
N GLU A 15 -20.00 -5.55 6.66
CA GLU A 15 -19.72 -6.88 6.15
C GLU A 15 -20.84 -7.39 5.23
N ALA A 16 -22.10 -7.18 5.64
CA ALA A 16 -23.28 -7.56 4.87
C ALA A 16 -23.31 -6.95 3.45
N GLU A 17 -22.89 -5.69 3.30
CA GLU A 17 -22.87 -5.00 2.00
C GLU A 17 -21.77 -5.57 1.10
N LEU A 18 -20.60 -5.93 1.66
CA LEU A 18 -19.57 -6.66 0.92
C LEU A 18 -20.03 -8.07 0.54
N ILE A 19 -20.72 -8.79 1.42
CA ILE A 19 -21.28 -10.11 1.11
C ILE A 19 -22.23 -10.00 -0.07
N GLU A 20 -23.15 -9.04 -0.07
CA GLU A 20 -24.13 -8.86 -1.14
C GLU A 20 -23.46 -8.57 -2.49
N ILE A 21 -22.48 -7.67 -2.53
CA ILE A 21 -21.75 -7.31 -3.75
C ILE A 21 -20.95 -8.52 -4.28
N PHE A 22 -20.25 -9.24 -3.42
CA PHE A 22 -19.40 -10.36 -3.84
C PHE A 22 -20.20 -11.63 -4.14
N SER A 23 -21.38 -11.80 -3.52
CA SER A 23 -22.22 -12.99 -3.70
C SER A 23 -22.80 -13.09 -5.11
N ILE A 24 -22.89 -11.97 -5.83
CA ILE A 24 -23.31 -11.93 -7.24
C ILE A 24 -22.29 -12.65 -8.14
N HIS A 25 -21.03 -12.69 -7.74
CA HIS A 25 -19.93 -13.23 -8.55
C HIS A 25 -19.54 -14.66 -8.18
N GLY A 26 -19.89 -15.14 -6.97
CA GLY A 26 -19.64 -16.51 -6.54
C GLY A 26 -20.01 -16.78 -5.08
N MET A 27 -19.77 -18.01 -4.63
CA MET A 27 -20.02 -18.40 -3.24
C MET A 27 -18.91 -17.91 -2.31
N LEU A 28 -19.31 -17.18 -1.27
CA LEU A 28 -18.45 -16.75 -0.17
C LEU A 28 -18.35 -17.84 0.90
N HIS A 29 -17.16 -17.97 1.49
CA HIS A 29 -16.92 -18.79 2.66
C HIS A 29 -16.95 -17.96 3.95
N SER A 30 -16.20 -16.86 3.98
CA SER A 30 -16.09 -16.00 5.16
C SER A 30 -15.65 -14.59 4.78
N VAL A 31 -16.01 -13.58 5.56
CA VAL A 31 -15.57 -12.19 5.37
C VAL A 31 -14.95 -11.68 6.67
N HIS A 32 -13.81 -11.00 6.55
CA HIS A 32 -13.07 -10.48 7.69
C HIS A 32 -12.64 -9.03 7.44
N LEU A 33 -13.32 -8.08 8.08
CA LEU A 33 -13.00 -6.67 8.00
C LEU A 33 -12.05 -6.27 9.12
N LEU A 34 -10.94 -5.60 8.77
CA LEU A 34 -9.99 -5.16 9.79
C LEU A 34 -10.42 -3.80 10.37
N THR A 35 -10.76 -3.82 11.65
CA THR A 35 -11.05 -2.64 12.46
C THR A 35 -9.84 -2.22 13.27
N ASP A 36 -9.72 -0.92 13.52
CA ASP A 36 -8.76 -0.41 14.49
C ASP A 36 -9.21 -0.78 15.90
N LYS A 37 -8.34 -1.41 16.69
CA LYS A 37 -8.66 -1.87 18.05
C LYS A 37 -8.88 -0.74 19.05
N VAL A 38 -8.37 0.47 18.76
CA VAL A 38 -8.45 1.62 19.67
C VAL A 38 -9.68 2.45 19.37
N THR A 39 -9.94 2.72 18.08
CA THR A 39 -11.06 3.59 17.68
C THR A 39 -12.32 2.81 17.30
N HIS A 40 -12.23 1.47 17.21
CA HIS A 40 -13.27 0.58 16.68
C HIS A 40 -13.78 0.96 15.27
N ARG A 41 -13.07 1.84 14.55
CA ARG A 41 -13.44 2.23 13.19
C ARG A 41 -12.77 1.30 12.19
N HIS A 42 -13.51 0.95 11.13
CA HIS A 42 -12.96 0.18 10.01
C HIS A 42 -11.86 0.98 9.33
N LYS A 43 -10.76 0.34 8.92
CA LYS A 43 -9.66 1.04 8.22
C LYS A 43 -9.84 1.14 6.71
N GLY A 44 -10.99 0.70 6.19
CA GLY A 44 -11.25 0.67 4.75
C GLY A 44 -10.52 -0.47 4.03
N PHE A 45 -10.13 -1.54 4.74
CA PHE A 45 -9.55 -2.74 4.14
C PHE A 45 -9.90 -4.02 4.90
N GLY A 46 -9.98 -5.13 4.17
CA GLY A 46 -10.40 -6.41 4.71
C GLY A 46 -10.04 -7.58 3.78
N PHE A 47 -10.36 -8.77 4.26
CA PHE A 47 -10.16 -10.02 3.56
C PHE A 47 -11.50 -10.71 3.32
N ILE A 48 -11.66 -11.28 2.14
CA ILE A 48 -12.84 -12.07 1.77
C ILE A 48 -12.35 -13.44 1.34
N GLU A 49 -12.98 -14.49 1.80
CA GLU A 49 -12.66 -15.85 1.44
C GLU A 49 -13.77 -16.42 0.55
N MET A 50 -13.39 -16.83 -0.66
CA MET A 50 -14.27 -17.40 -1.67
C MET A 50 -14.10 -18.92 -1.72
N VAL A 51 -15.18 -19.64 -2.02
CA VAL A 51 -15.11 -21.10 -2.21
C VAL A 51 -14.48 -21.45 -3.55
N ASP A 52 -14.83 -20.69 -4.60
CA ASP A 52 -14.48 -20.97 -5.99
C ASP A 52 -13.48 -19.97 -6.58
N GLN A 53 -12.51 -20.47 -7.35
CA GLN A 53 -11.50 -19.64 -8.02
C GLN A 53 -12.11 -18.80 -9.14
N ALA A 54 -13.00 -19.38 -9.96
CA ALA A 54 -13.62 -18.65 -11.05
C ALA A 54 -14.54 -17.54 -10.53
N GLY A 55 -15.20 -17.74 -9.38
CA GLY A 55 -15.90 -16.68 -8.66
C GLY A 55 -14.98 -15.54 -8.20
N ALA A 56 -13.80 -15.87 -7.68
CA ALA A 56 -12.82 -14.91 -7.22
C ALA A 56 -12.26 -14.03 -8.36
N ASP A 57 -11.87 -14.62 -9.49
CA ASP A 57 -11.38 -13.89 -10.66
C ASP A 57 -12.44 -12.94 -11.24
N ARG A 58 -13.70 -13.39 -11.30
CA ARG A 58 -14.83 -12.56 -11.74
C ARG A 58 -15.06 -11.38 -10.79
N ALA A 59 -15.03 -11.61 -9.49
CA ALA A 59 -15.17 -10.55 -8.49
C ALA A 59 -14.04 -9.51 -8.60
N ILE A 60 -12.79 -9.96 -8.79
CA ILE A 60 -11.66 -9.05 -9.03
C ILE A 60 -11.91 -8.21 -10.29
N ALA A 61 -12.27 -8.84 -11.40
CA ALA A 61 -12.47 -8.13 -12.67
C ALA A 61 -13.62 -7.11 -12.62
N ALA A 62 -14.71 -7.42 -11.91
CA ALA A 62 -15.88 -6.55 -11.81
C ALA A 62 -15.71 -5.42 -10.78
N ILE A 63 -15.16 -5.72 -9.61
CA ILE A 63 -15.16 -4.81 -8.45
C ILE A 63 -13.90 -3.95 -8.40
N ASN A 64 -12.76 -4.45 -8.91
CA ASN A 64 -11.52 -3.69 -8.89
C ASN A 64 -11.62 -2.41 -9.73
N GLY A 65 -11.45 -1.27 -9.08
CA GLY A 65 -11.52 0.05 -9.72
C GLY A 65 -12.88 0.73 -9.61
N MET A 66 -13.90 0.07 -9.03
CA MET A 66 -15.20 0.69 -8.78
C MET A 66 -15.07 1.85 -7.77
N VAL A 67 -15.85 2.91 -7.99
CA VAL A 67 -15.93 4.05 -7.07
C VAL A 67 -17.16 3.89 -6.19
N LEU A 68 -16.97 3.64 -4.89
CA LEU A 68 -18.04 3.66 -3.89
C LEU A 68 -17.91 4.91 -3.03
N LYS A 69 -18.98 5.72 -2.97
CA LYS A 69 -19.08 6.95 -2.15
C LYS A 69 -17.86 7.88 -2.30
N GLY A 70 -17.37 8.03 -3.53
CA GLY A 70 -16.21 8.88 -3.86
C GLY A 70 -14.83 8.27 -3.57
N ARG A 71 -14.75 6.99 -3.17
CA ARG A 71 -13.48 6.26 -2.99
C ARG A 71 -13.36 5.11 -3.97
N LYS A 72 -12.17 4.93 -4.54
CA LYS A 72 -11.86 3.80 -5.41
C LYS A 72 -11.58 2.55 -4.58
N ILE A 73 -12.32 1.50 -4.85
CA ILE A 73 -12.09 0.18 -4.29
C ILE A 73 -11.10 -0.57 -5.17
N SER A 74 -10.20 -1.28 -4.52
CA SER A 74 -9.24 -2.18 -5.16
C SER A 74 -9.41 -3.57 -4.58
N VAL A 75 -9.54 -4.56 -5.45
CA VAL A 75 -9.66 -5.97 -5.08
C VAL A 75 -8.49 -6.71 -5.70
N LYS A 76 -7.78 -7.53 -4.92
CA LYS A 76 -6.62 -8.31 -5.36
C LYS A 76 -6.67 -9.71 -4.74
N LEU A 77 -6.00 -10.67 -5.36
CA LEU A 77 -5.73 -11.95 -4.70
C LEU A 77 -4.87 -11.69 -3.46
N ALA A 78 -5.29 -12.23 -2.32
CA ALA A 78 -4.53 -12.14 -1.08
C ALA A 78 -3.50 -13.28 -1.07
N ASP A 79 -2.23 -12.90 -1.09
CA ASP A 79 -1.13 -13.83 -0.98
C ASP A 79 -0.88 -14.11 0.51
N GLU A 80 -1.28 -15.29 1.00
CA GLU A 80 -1.07 -15.68 2.40
C GLU A 80 0.43 -15.78 2.75
N ASN A 81 1.29 -15.94 1.74
CA ASN A 81 2.74 -16.02 1.89
C ASN A 81 3.42 -14.62 1.94
N ARG A 82 2.65 -13.53 1.85
CA ARG A 82 3.21 -12.17 1.96
C ARG A 82 3.55 -11.75 3.40
N ALA A 83 3.25 -12.59 4.41
CA ALA A 83 3.58 -12.33 5.81
C ALA A 83 5.09 -12.35 6.12
N GLU A 84 5.95 -12.86 5.23
CA GLU A 84 7.39 -13.06 5.54
C GLU A 84 8.38 -12.40 4.59
N LYS A 85 8.00 -11.35 3.83
CA LYS A 85 9.07 -10.49 3.28
C LYS A 85 9.52 -9.57 4.41
N PRO A 86 10.75 -9.72 4.97
CA PRO A 86 11.25 -8.75 5.91
C PRO A 86 11.11 -7.40 5.21
N ARG A 87 10.37 -6.48 5.82
CA ARG A 87 10.36 -5.10 5.38
C ARG A 87 11.82 -4.68 5.48
N THR A 88 12.58 -4.78 4.40
CA THR A 88 13.94 -4.28 4.34
C THR A 88 13.75 -2.79 4.54
N PHE A 89 13.94 -2.38 5.79
CA PHE A 89 14.10 -1.01 6.18
C PHE A 89 15.26 -0.55 5.32
N LYS A 90 14.99 0.16 4.21
CA LYS A 90 16.06 0.71 3.40
C LYS A 90 16.78 1.63 4.35
N PRO A 91 18.01 1.30 4.81
CA PRO A 91 18.69 2.17 5.74
C PRO A 91 18.82 3.52 5.05
N ASN A 92 18.43 4.57 5.78
CA ASN A 92 18.57 5.93 5.31
C ASN A 92 20.04 6.10 4.95
N ARG A 93 20.34 6.34 3.68
CA ARG A 93 21.70 6.46 3.14
C ARG A 93 22.30 7.80 3.55
N PHE A 94 22.39 8.04 4.85
CA PHE A 94 23.16 9.12 5.48
C PHE A 94 24.44 8.48 6.04
N HIS A 95 25.41 8.27 5.15
CA HIS A 95 26.78 8.02 5.54
C HIS A 95 27.38 9.39 5.90
N SER A 96 27.57 9.62 7.20
CA SER A 96 28.51 10.63 7.70
C SER A 96 29.92 10.08 7.48
N GLU A 97 30.63 10.60 6.49
CA GLU A 97 32.05 10.31 6.26
C GLU A 97 32.90 11.12 7.26
N GLU A 98 33.37 10.46 8.31
CA GLU A 98 34.61 10.82 8.99
C GLU A 98 35.72 9.87 8.51
N GLY A 99 36.85 10.44 8.05
CA GLY A 99 38.18 9.82 8.22
C GLY A 99 38.80 8.99 7.07
N GLN A 100 39.47 9.68 6.15
CA GLN A 100 40.83 9.45 5.60
C GLN A 100 41.23 8.13 4.88
N SER A 101 41.79 8.37 3.66
CA SER A 101 42.97 7.75 3.00
C SER A 101 42.97 6.29 2.49
N ASN A 102 42.94 6.10 1.16
CA ASN A 102 44.13 5.82 0.34
C ASN A 102 43.79 5.40 -1.11
N ALA A 103 44.60 5.92 -2.04
CA ALA A 103 44.85 5.57 -3.44
C ALA A 103 44.04 4.46 -4.15
N SER A 104 43.45 4.81 -5.30
CA SER A 104 43.91 4.45 -6.65
C SER A 104 42.78 4.11 -7.65
N SER A 105 42.86 4.79 -8.81
CA SER A 105 42.43 4.36 -10.15
C SER A 105 40.97 3.95 -10.41
N GLY A 106 40.31 4.67 -11.32
CA GLY A 106 39.20 4.13 -12.11
C GLY A 106 38.00 5.08 -12.28
N GLU A 107 38.08 5.90 -13.32
CA GLU A 107 37.02 6.53 -14.13
C GLU A 107 35.53 6.53 -13.70
N GLN A 108 34.89 7.64 -14.13
CA GLN A 108 33.51 7.77 -14.59
C GLN A 108 32.43 8.29 -13.63
N PHE A 109 32.53 9.57 -13.23
CA PHE A 109 31.39 10.34 -12.76
C PHE A 109 30.69 11.06 -13.92
N LYS A 110 29.58 10.49 -14.40
CA LYS A 110 28.63 11.21 -15.27
C LYS A 110 27.63 12.01 -14.43
N ASN A 111 27.81 13.33 -14.50
CA ASN A 111 26.79 14.38 -14.51
C ASN A 111 25.71 14.40 -13.41
N LYS A 112 25.95 15.18 -12.35
CA LYS A 112 24.87 15.80 -11.56
C LYS A 112 25.15 17.31 -11.39
N ARG A 113 24.18 18.11 -11.87
CA ARG A 113 24.19 19.58 -11.86
C ARG A 113 24.36 20.10 -10.43
N PRO A 114 25.24 21.09 -10.16
CA PRO A 114 25.39 21.65 -8.82
C PRO A 114 24.10 22.36 -8.39
N ARG A 115 23.61 22.06 -7.18
CA ARG A 115 22.51 22.80 -6.56
C ARG A 115 23.02 24.20 -6.20
N LYS A 116 22.50 25.24 -6.85
CA LYS A 116 22.76 26.63 -6.45
C LYS A 116 22.21 26.85 -5.04
N LEU A 117 23.10 27.23 -4.12
CA LEU A 117 22.77 27.69 -2.78
C LEU A 117 22.19 29.11 -2.92
N VAL A 118 20.91 29.30 -2.64
CA VAL A 118 20.34 30.64 -2.48
C VAL A 118 20.49 30.98 -0.99
N SER A 119 21.52 31.76 -0.68
CA SER A 119 21.69 32.38 0.63
C SER A 119 20.59 33.43 0.81
N ASN A 120 19.58 33.14 1.62
CA ASN A 120 18.62 34.16 2.03
C ASN A 120 19.25 34.94 3.19
N THR A 121 19.99 36.00 2.85
CA THR A 121 20.62 36.91 3.79
C THR A 121 19.54 37.65 4.56
N PHE A 122 19.48 37.40 5.87
CA PHE A 122 18.64 38.12 6.82
C PHE A 122 19.11 39.58 6.84
N ARG A 123 18.32 40.50 6.29
CA ARG A 123 18.57 41.95 6.38
C ARG A 123 17.76 42.50 7.54
N ALA A 124 18.43 42.59 8.69
CA ALA A 124 18.01 43.41 9.81
C ALA A 124 18.38 44.87 9.51
N GLU A 125 17.44 45.79 9.73
CA GLU A 125 17.54 47.23 9.99
C GLU A 125 16.13 47.81 9.82
N LYS A 126 15.57 48.70 10.63
CA LYS A 126 15.83 49.24 11.96
C LYS A 126 14.51 49.91 12.36
#